data_AF-A0A955VF32-F1
#
_entry.id   AF-A0A955VF32-F1
#
_cell.length_a   1.000
_cell.length_b   1.000
_cell.length_c   1.000
_cell.angle_alpha   90.00
_cell.angle_beta   90.00
_cell.angle_gamma   90.00
#
_symmetry.space_group_name_H-M   'P 1'
#
loop_
_entity.id
_entity.type
_entity.pdbx_description
1 polymer ?
#
loop_
_entity_poly.entity_id
_entity_poly.type
_entity_poly.pdbx_seq_one_letter_code
_entity_poly.pdbx_strand_id
1 'polypeptide(L)'
;MNSHVGRHFALLLTRTISLITLLSLGAVVGCTSFSKDPKTPEGAVNQYIAALKKQDHEAIYAMLAPSIRADITAIYQNTTKMVDLVVKSYPSDLQASTLKDINAASLAGVTDPKSFFLKLMKKQPLPSISKWAFYGSMIKKSTIKGANATVSTLKGDEFHLVKGDDGVWTILLKEKAFRSARRKTEKNLKKIQQNIAKLKMLRTQSF
;
A
#
# COMPACT_ATOMS: atom_id res chain seq x y z
N MET A 1 -62.54 13.09 -22.26
CA MET A 1 -63.27 14.31 -22.68
C MET A 1 -62.25 15.43 -22.84
N ASN A 2 -62.32 16.09 -24.01
CA ASN A 2 -61.66 17.34 -24.43
C ASN A 2 -60.13 17.33 -24.60
N SER A 3 -59.53 17.80 -25.69
CA SER A 3 -60.00 18.16 -27.04
C SER A 3 -58.76 18.44 -27.91
N HIS A 4 -58.94 18.18 -29.21
CA HIS A 4 -58.04 18.41 -30.36
C HIS A 4 -57.42 19.82 -30.49
N VAL A 5 -56.56 19.92 -31.53
CA VAL A 5 -56.15 21.08 -32.37
C VAL A 5 -54.66 21.40 -32.15
N GLY A 6 -53.70 21.14 -33.03
CA GLY A 6 -53.70 20.92 -34.48
C GLY A 6 -53.38 22.22 -35.22
N ARG A 7 -52.17 22.38 -35.78
CA ARG A 7 -51.94 23.13 -37.03
C ARG A 7 -50.51 23.02 -37.57
N HIS A 8 -50.45 22.66 -38.84
CA HIS A 8 -49.33 22.65 -39.77
C HIS A 8 -48.89 24.07 -40.19
N PHE A 9 -47.60 24.22 -40.49
CA PHE A 9 -47.02 25.13 -41.52
C PHE A 9 -45.60 24.57 -41.83
N ALA A 10 -45.39 23.82 -42.92
CA ALA A 10 -45.08 24.28 -44.29
C ALA A 10 -43.87 25.23 -44.35
N LEU A 11 -42.70 24.74 -44.79
CA LEU A 11 -42.07 25.01 -46.10
C LEU A 11 -41.54 26.47 -46.19
N LEU A 12 -40.26 26.77 -46.43
CA LEU A 12 -39.42 26.44 -47.58
C LEU A 12 -38.11 27.27 -47.45
N LEU A 13 -37.03 26.80 -48.10
CA LEU A 13 -35.93 27.59 -48.70
C LEU A 13 -35.06 28.39 -47.69
N THR A 14 -33.72 28.46 -47.77
CA THR A 14 -32.90 28.67 -48.95
C THR A 14 -31.44 28.50 -48.55
N ARG A 15 -30.63 28.08 -49.52
CA ARG A 15 -29.15 28.01 -49.55
C ARG A 15 -28.42 29.10 -48.76
N THR A 16 -27.33 28.72 -48.09
CA THR A 16 -25.98 29.26 -48.36
C THR A 16 -24.91 28.37 -47.72
N ILE A 17 -24.00 27.91 -48.58
CA ILE A 17 -22.71 27.35 -48.20
C ILE A 17 -21.89 28.49 -47.60
N SER A 18 -21.52 28.40 -46.34
CA SER A 18 -20.39 29.15 -45.78
C SER A 18 -19.41 28.17 -45.17
N LEU A 19 -18.41 27.87 -45.98
CA LEU A 19 -17.17 27.21 -45.65
C LEU A 19 -16.43 28.10 -44.63
N ILE A 20 -16.73 27.94 -43.34
CA ILE A 20 -15.94 28.57 -42.28
C ILE A 20 -14.86 27.56 -41.88
N THR A 21 -13.73 27.70 -42.57
CA THR A 21 -12.41 27.20 -42.19
C THR A 21 -12.02 27.89 -40.88
N LEU A 22 -12.58 27.45 -39.75
CA LEU A 22 -12.09 27.89 -38.44
C LEU A 22 -10.90 27.02 -38.08
N LEU A 23 -9.73 27.66 -38.12
CA LEU A 23 -8.46 27.18 -37.60
C LEU A 23 -8.70 26.32 -36.34
N SER A 24 -8.50 25.03 -36.47
CA SER A 24 -8.09 24.21 -35.34
C SER A 24 -6.70 24.71 -34.95
N LEU A 25 -6.64 25.77 -34.15
CA LEU A 25 -5.55 25.96 -33.21
C LEU A 25 -5.55 24.69 -32.38
N GLY A 26 -4.72 23.73 -32.79
CA GLY A 26 -4.29 22.65 -31.96
C GLY A 26 -3.71 23.31 -30.72
N ALA A 27 -4.54 23.42 -29.69
CA ALA A 27 -4.04 23.41 -28.35
C ALA A 27 -3.26 22.10 -28.28
N VAL A 28 -1.95 22.20 -28.50
CA VAL A 28 -0.98 21.31 -27.89
C VAL A 28 -1.10 21.61 -26.40
N VAL A 29 -2.25 21.21 -25.81
CA VAL A 29 -2.28 20.75 -24.44
C VAL A 29 -1.29 19.62 -24.51
N GLY A 30 -0.03 19.92 -24.18
CA GLY A 30 0.98 18.91 -23.95
C GLY A 30 0.35 17.98 -22.95
N CYS A 31 -0.20 16.88 -23.46
CA CYS A 31 -0.77 15.82 -22.66
C CYS A 31 0.43 15.33 -21.88
N THR A 32 0.62 15.88 -20.67
CA THR A 32 1.51 15.35 -19.66
C THR A 32 0.88 14.03 -19.26
N SER A 33 1.03 13.06 -20.15
CA SER A 33 0.71 11.67 -19.90
C SER A 33 1.64 11.32 -18.76
N PHE A 34 1.09 11.30 -17.54
CA PHE A 34 1.79 10.82 -16.37
C PHE A 34 2.33 9.44 -16.75
N SER A 35 3.65 9.31 -16.86
CA SER A 35 4.27 8.03 -17.15
C SER A 35 3.71 7.03 -16.16
N LYS A 36 3.14 5.94 -16.67
CA LYS A 36 2.70 4.79 -15.89
C LYS A 36 3.71 3.64 -16.02
N ASP A 37 4.87 3.87 -16.62
CA ASP A 37 5.88 2.83 -16.78
C ASP A 37 6.57 2.54 -15.43
N PRO A 38 6.39 1.35 -14.82
CA PRO A 38 7.01 1.02 -13.54
C PRO A 38 8.54 0.88 -13.64
N LYS A 39 9.12 0.91 -14.85
CA LYS A 39 10.58 0.96 -15.08
C LYS A 39 11.17 2.37 -14.93
N THR A 40 10.33 3.38 -14.72
CA THR A 40 10.73 4.74 -14.32
C THR A 40 10.38 4.99 -12.85
N PRO A 41 11.21 5.70 -12.06
CA PRO A 41 10.88 6.04 -10.67
C PRO A 41 9.54 6.78 -10.55
N GLU A 42 9.30 7.72 -11.45
CA GLU A 42 8.09 8.53 -11.50
C GLU A 42 6.85 7.68 -11.80
N GLY A 43 6.97 6.75 -12.75
CA GLY A 43 5.87 5.84 -13.08
C GLY A 43 5.52 4.89 -11.95
N ALA A 44 6.50 4.38 -11.22
CA ALA A 44 6.25 3.58 -10.02
C ALA A 44 5.54 4.38 -8.92
N VAL A 45 5.95 5.63 -8.67
CA VAL A 45 5.26 6.50 -7.69
C VAL A 45 3.83 6.84 -8.14
N ASN A 46 3.62 7.15 -9.42
CA ASN A 46 2.29 7.41 -9.96
C ASN A 46 1.36 6.20 -9.81
N GLN A 47 1.86 4.98 -10.07
CA GLN A 47 1.09 3.75 -9.83
C GLN A 47 0.78 3.56 -8.35
N TYR A 48 1.75 3.79 -7.46
CA TYR A 48 1.56 3.69 -6.02
C TYR A 48 0.48 4.66 -5.51
N ILE A 49 0.54 5.92 -5.93
CA ILE A 49 -0.47 6.94 -5.62
C ILE A 49 -1.85 6.54 -6.18
N ALA A 50 -1.90 5.98 -7.39
CA ALA A 50 -3.15 5.51 -7.97
C ALA A 50 -3.77 4.35 -7.16
N ALA A 51 -2.94 3.41 -6.70
CA ALA A 51 -3.39 2.33 -5.81
C ALA A 51 -3.88 2.86 -4.47
N LEU A 52 -3.19 3.84 -3.88
CA LEU A 52 -3.65 4.52 -2.66
C LEU A 52 -5.03 5.18 -2.83
N LYS A 53 -5.23 5.90 -3.93
CA LYS A 53 -6.51 6.54 -4.24
C LYS A 53 -7.66 5.53 -4.38
N LYS A 54 -7.37 4.36 -4.96
CA LYS A 54 -8.33 3.26 -5.12
C LYS A 54 -8.48 2.40 -3.86
N GLN A 55 -7.69 2.65 -2.82
CA GLN A 55 -7.53 1.75 -1.67
C GLN A 55 -7.20 0.32 -2.11
N ASP A 56 -6.47 0.19 -3.21
CA ASP A 56 -5.98 -1.08 -3.77
C ASP A 56 -4.76 -1.53 -2.98
N HIS A 57 -5.07 -2.03 -1.80
CA HIS A 57 -4.19 -2.64 -0.83
C HIS A 57 -3.30 -3.75 -1.41
N GLU A 58 -3.81 -4.50 -2.38
CA GLU A 58 -3.06 -5.55 -3.05
C GLU A 58 -1.96 -4.97 -3.94
N ALA A 59 -2.31 -4.00 -4.78
CA ALA A 59 -1.32 -3.31 -5.61
C ALA A 59 -0.27 -2.58 -4.74
N ILE A 60 -0.70 -1.93 -3.65
CA ILE A 60 0.22 -1.28 -2.68
C ILE A 60 1.25 -2.28 -2.17
N TYR A 61 0.82 -3.47 -1.72
CA TYR A 61 1.73 -4.50 -1.22
C TYR A 61 2.69 -5.01 -2.31
N ALA A 62 2.18 -5.22 -3.53
CA ALA A 62 2.98 -5.70 -4.66
C ALA A 62 4.10 -4.73 -5.06
N MET A 63 3.85 -3.42 -4.91
CA MET A 63 4.81 -2.35 -5.21
C MET A 63 5.88 -2.13 -4.11
N LEU A 64 5.75 -2.79 -2.96
CA LEU A 64 6.77 -2.68 -1.91
C LEU A 64 8.07 -3.36 -2.34
N ALA A 65 9.19 -2.77 -1.91
CA ALA A 65 10.49 -3.37 -2.12
C ALA A 65 10.55 -4.82 -1.57
N PRO A 66 11.23 -5.76 -2.26
CA PRO A 66 11.34 -7.14 -1.80
C PRO A 66 11.82 -7.29 -0.35
N SER A 67 12.77 -6.44 0.08
CA SER A 67 13.26 -6.42 1.46
C SER A 67 12.17 -6.10 2.49
N ILE A 68 11.26 -5.18 2.17
CA ILE A 68 10.11 -4.83 3.03
C ILE A 68 9.12 -5.99 3.10
N ARG A 69 8.80 -6.62 1.96
CA ARG A 69 7.92 -7.80 1.92
C ARG A 69 8.52 -8.96 2.72
N ALA A 70 9.83 -9.16 2.66
CA ALA A 70 10.55 -10.13 3.46
C ALA A 70 10.46 -9.82 4.97
N ASP A 71 10.64 -8.56 5.38
CA ASP A 71 10.52 -8.16 6.78
C ASP A 71 9.08 -8.35 7.30
N ILE A 72 8.05 -8.00 6.52
CA ILE A 72 6.65 -8.26 6.85
C ILE A 72 6.39 -9.77 7.02
N THR A 73 6.90 -10.57 6.09
CA THR A 73 6.78 -12.03 6.12
C THR A 73 7.40 -12.61 7.39
N ALA A 74 8.61 -12.17 7.74
CA ALA A 74 9.28 -12.60 8.96
C ALA A 74 8.50 -12.19 10.22
N ILE A 75 7.95 -10.97 10.27
CA ILE A 75 7.11 -10.54 11.39
C ILE A 75 5.88 -11.44 11.53
N TYR A 76 5.16 -11.70 10.44
CA TYR A 76 3.98 -12.56 10.42
C TYR A 76 4.30 -13.99 10.89
N GLN A 77 5.33 -14.61 10.31
CA GLN A 77 5.73 -15.98 10.64
C GLN A 77 6.17 -16.10 12.10
N ASN A 78 6.99 -15.18 12.59
CA ASN A 78 7.44 -15.19 13.99
C ASN A 78 6.29 -14.96 14.96
N THR A 79 5.36 -14.06 14.64
CA THR A 79 4.17 -13.83 15.49
C THR A 79 3.29 -15.07 15.54
N THR A 80 3.05 -15.72 14.40
CA THR A 80 2.26 -16.96 14.32
C THR A 80 2.91 -18.08 15.14
N LYS A 81 4.23 -18.24 15.02
CA LYS A 81 5.00 -19.22 15.81
C LYS A 81 4.97 -18.91 17.31
N MET A 82 5.05 -17.65 17.71
CA MET A 82 4.92 -17.26 19.12
C MET A 82 3.55 -17.63 19.68
N VAL A 83 2.46 -17.35 18.94
CA VAL A 83 1.10 -17.72 19.36
C VAL A 83 0.99 -19.23 19.53
N ASP A 84 1.44 -20.02 18.55
CA ASP A 84 1.42 -21.48 18.62
C ASP A 84 2.19 -22.03 19.84
N LEU A 85 3.40 -21.50 20.08
CA LEU A 85 4.23 -21.88 21.22
C LEU A 85 3.55 -21.57 22.56
N VAL A 86 2.93 -20.40 22.69
CA VAL A 86 2.22 -19.99 23.91
C VAL A 86 1.02 -20.91 24.16
N VAL A 87 0.16 -21.11 23.16
CA VAL A 87 -1.05 -21.96 23.29
C VAL A 87 -0.68 -23.39 23.67
N LYS A 88 0.40 -23.96 23.10
CA LYS A 88 0.81 -25.34 23.35
C LYS A 88 1.56 -25.56 24.66
N SER A 89 2.31 -24.57 25.13
CA SER A 89 3.34 -24.80 26.18
C SER A 89 3.12 -24.02 27.46
N TYR A 90 2.38 -22.92 27.43
CA TYR A 90 2.16 -22.11 28.63
C TYR A 90 1.00 -22.68 29.47
N PRO A 91 1.08 -22.60 30.81
CA PRO A 91 -0.06 -22.80 31.70
C PRO A 91 -1.23 -21.88 31.37
N SER A 92 -2.47 -22.34 31.56
CA SER A 92 -3.70 -21.64 31.14
C SER A 92 -3.86 -20.26 31.78
N ASP A 93 -3.42 -20.09 33.02
CA ASP A 93 -3.39 -18.83 33.78
C ASP A 93 -2.42 -17.79 33.18
N LEU A 94 -1.35 -18.22 32.51
CA LEU A 94 -0.36 -17.35 31.87
C LEU A 94 -0.58 -17.15 30.36
N GLN A 95 -1.41 -17.98 29.72
CA GLN A 95 -1.64 -17.91 28.28
C GLN A 95 -2.25 -16.57 27.86
N ALA A 96 -3.33 -16.14 28.52
CA ALA A 96 -4.07 -14.94 28.12
C ALA A 96 -3.21 -13.66 28.19
N SER A 97 -2.46 -13.49 29.29
CA SER A 97 -1.55 -12.35 29.45
C SER A 97 -0.41 -12.38 28.42
N THR A 98 0.20 -13.55 28.20
CA THR A 98 1.29 -13.69 27.23
C THR A 98 0.82 -13.45 25.79
N LEU A 99 -0.36 -13.95 25.40
CA LEU A 99 -0.96 -13.70 24.08
C LEU A 99 -1.27 -12.21 23.86
N LYS A 100 -1.71 -11.51 24.92
CA LYS A 100 -1.91 -10.05 24.88
C LYS A 100 -0.59 -9.31 24.68
N ASP A 101 0.46 -9.69 25.41
CA ASP A 101 1.78 -9.04 25.36
C ASP A 101 2.45 -9.15 23.99
N ILE A 102 2.26 -10.28 23.30
CA ILE A 102 2.76 -10.48 21.91
C ILE A 102 1.82 -9.91 20.85
N ASN A 103 0.73 -9.25 21.25
CA ASN A 103 -0.30 -8.71 20.38
C ASN A 103 -0.88 -9.76 19.41
N ALA A 104 -1.21 -10.95 19.93
CA ALA A 104 -1.78 -12.05 19.14
C ALA A 104 -3.07 -11.65 18.39
N ALA A 105 -3.83 -10.68 18.93
CA ALA A 105 -5.01 -10.10 18.28
C ALA A 105 -4.71 -9.49 16.89
N SER A 106 -3.45 -9.14 16.60
CA SER A 106 -3.03 -8.72 15.26
C SER A 106 -3.20 -9.82 14.22
N LEU A 107 -3.19 -11.10 14.58
CA LEU A 107 -3.36 -12.24 13.67
C LEU A 107 -4.82 -12.67 13.45
N ALA A 108 -5.79 -12.15 14.22
CA ALA A 108 -7.20 -12.54 14.05
C ALA A 108 -7.70 -12.30 12.61
N GLY A 109 -8.15 -13.35 11.92
CA GLY A 109 -8.61 -13.27 10.52
C GLY A 109 -7.50 -13.01 9.49
N VAL A 110 -6.23 -13.24 9.85
CA VAL A 110 -5.08 -13.09 8.95
C VAL A 110 -4.53 -14.47 8.58
N THR A 111 -4.45 -14.74 7.28
CA THR A 111 -4.06 -16.05 6.73
C THR A 111 -2.66 -16.06 6.13
N ASP A 112 -2.09 -14.89 5.85
CA ASP A 112 -0.85 -14.77 5.09
C ASP A 112 -0.15 -13.39 5.35
N PRO A 113 1.12 -13.22 4.94
CA PRO A 113 1.85 -11.96 5.14
C PRO A 113 1.20 -10.73 4.49
N LYS A 114 0.50 -10.89 3.37
CA LYS A 114 -0.15 -9.79 2.65
C LYS A 114 -1.38 -9.34 3.45
N SER A 115 -2.27 -10.25 3.83
CA SER A 115 -3.43 -9.93 4.69
C SER A 115 -3.00 -9.37 6.05
N PHE A 116 -1.84 -9.80 6.57
CA PHE A 116 -1.23 -9.20 7.76
C PHE A 116 -0.87 -7.73 7.55
N PHE A 117 -0.17 -7.43 6.46
CA PHE A 117 0.15 -6.06 6.07
C PHE A 117 -1.12 -5.22 5.90
N LEU A 118 -2.14 -5.73 5.21
CA LEU A 118 -3.40 -4.99 5.01
C LEU A 118 -4.07 -4.63 6.33
N LYS A 119 -4.05 -5.55 7.29
CA LYS A 119 -4.59 -5.30 8.62
C LYS A 119 -3.76 -4.27 9.40
N LEU A 120 -2.44 -4.27 9.27
CA LEU A 120 -1.58 -3.22 9.83
C LEU A 120 -1.92 -1.85 9.23
N MET A 121 -2.14 -1.79 7.90
CA MET A 121 -2.48 -0.55 7.21
C MET A 121 -3.88 -0.04 7.58
N LYS A 122 -4.84 -0.91 7.90
CA LYS A 122 -6.14 -0.47 8.43
C LYS A 122 -6.02 0.20 9.80
N LYS A 123 -5.11 -0.27 10.65
CA LYS A 123 -4.87 0.30 12.00
C LYS A 123 -4.03 1.57 11.96
N GLN A 124 -3.13 1.67 10.98
CA GLN A 124 -2.29 2.83 10.74
C GLN A 124 -2.45 3.22 9.28
N PRO A 125 -3.53 3.95 8.93
CA PRO A 125 -3.79 4.32 7.55
C PRO A 125 -2.57 5.04 6.97
N LEU A 126 -2.25 4.71 5.72
CA LEU A 126 -1.30 5.51 4.95
C LEU A 126 -1.81 6.95 4.92
N PRO A 127 -0.90 7.94 4.84
CA PRO A 127 -1.31 9.33 4.68
C PRO A 127 -2.36 9.42 3.57
N SER A 128 -3.55 9.91 3.95
CA SER A 128 -4.69 10.03 3.06
C SER A 128 -4.36 11.05 1.99
N ILE A 129 -4.25 10.60 0.74
CA ILE A 129 -4.12 11.48 -0.42
C ILE A 129 -5.52 12.07 -0.66
N SER A 130 -5.86 13.17 0.01
CA SER A 130 -7.18 13.82 -0.13
C SER A 130 -7.48 14.20 -1.59
N LYS A 131 -8.75 14.47 -1.95
CA LYS A 131 -9.12 14.86 -3.34
C LYS A 131 -8.33 16.08 -3.86
N TRP A 132 -7.94 17.02 -2.99
CA TRP A 132 -7.07 18.17 -3.30
C TRP A 132 -5.58 17.82 -3.39
N ALA A 133 -5.20 16.61 -3.00
CA ALA A 133 -3.85 16.08 -3.15
C ALA A 133 -3.56 15.59 -4.58
N PHE A 134 -4.47 15.72 -5.55
CA PHE A 134 -4.13 15.48 -6.96
C PHE A 134 -2.99 16.39 -7.44
N TYR A 135 -3.13 17.71 -7.25
CA TYR A 135 -2.05 18.67 -7.54
C TYR A 135 -0.84 18.46 -6.63
N GLY A 136 -1.08 18.17 -5.36
CA GLY A 136 0.00 17.90 -4.41
C GLY A 136 0.79 16.62 -4.66
N SER A 137 0.19 15.65 -5.36
CA SER A 137 0.77 14.37 -5.74
C SER A 137 1.54 14.42 -7.06
N MET A 138 1.49 15.56 -7.77
CA MET A 138 2.31 15.74 -8.95
C MET A 138 3.77 15.70 -8.56
N ILE A 139 4.57 15.01 -9.37
CA ILE A 139 5.99 14.85 -9.14
C ILE A 139 6.66 16.19 -9.44
N LYS A 140 7.40 16.71 -8.45
CA LYS A 140 8.22 17.92 -8.57
C LYS A 140 9.58 17.59 -9.15
N LYS A 141 10.20 16.53 -8.62
CA LYS A 141 11.58 16.16 -8.93
C LYS A 141 11.80 14.67 -8.68
N SER A 142 12.66 14.07 -9.48
CA SER A 142 13.25 12.76 -9.24
C SER A 142 14.77 12.90 -9.16
N THR A 143 15.39 12.20 -8.21
CA THR A 143 16.84 12.13 -8.06
C THR A 143 17.24 10.67 -8.06
N ILE A 144 17.99 10.24 -9.08
CA ILE A 144 18.43 8.85 -9.25
C ILE A 144 19.91 8.74 -8.86
N LYS A 145 20.25 7.75 -8.03
CA LYS A 145 21.61 7.42 -7.59
C LYS A 145 21.82 5.91 -7.68
N GLY A 146 22.33 5.44 -8.82
CA GLY A 146 22.48 4.01 -9.10
C GLY A 146 21.12 3.30 -9.09
N ALA A 147 20.99 2.25 -8.27
CA ALA A 147 19.75 1.50 -8.09
C ALA A 147 18.75 2.16 -7.11
N ASN A 148 19.04 3.35 -6.59
CA ASN A 148 18.15 4.06 -5.66
C ASN A 148 17.60 5.33 -6.29
N ALA A 149 16.38 5.71 -5.95
CA ALA A 149 15.79 6.98 -6.35
C ALA A 149 15.01 7.62 -5.22
N THR A 150 14.98 8.94 -5.19
CA THR A 150 14.04 9.71 -4.38
C THR A 150 13.18 10.55 -5.31
N VAL A 151 11.87 10.37 -5.22
CA VAL A 151 10.88 11.15 -5.95
C VAL A 151 10.16 12.03 -4.95
N SER A 152 10.17 13.34 -5.19
CA SER A 152 9.44 14.30 -4.35
C SER A 152 8.22 14.86 -5.08
N THR A 153 7.13 15.04 -4.34
CA THR A 153 5.91 15.65 -4.87
C THR A 153 5.91 17.16 -4.68
N LEU A 154 4.98 17.88 -5.32
CA LEU A 154 4.82 19.32 -5.13
C LEU A 154 4.49 19.71 -3.68
N LYS A 155 3.86 18.82 -2.91
CA LYS A 155 3.61 19.02 -1.47
C LYS A 155 4.81 18.74 -0.56
N GLY A 156 5.90 18.24 -1.12
CA GLY A 156 7.10 17.88 -0.36
C GLY A 156 7.05 16.46 0.23
N ASP A 157 6.11 15.61 -0.20
CA ASP A 157 6.18 14.18 0.15
C ASP A 157 7.37 13.56 -0.58
N GLU A 158 8.14 12.73 0.12
CA GLU A 158 9.28 12.01 -0.46
C GLU A 158 9.00 10.51 -0.51
N PHE A 159 9.20 9.94 -1.69
CA PHE A 159 9.15 8.51 -1.94
C PHE A 159 10.56 8.01 -2.22
N HIS A 160 11.02 7.08 -1.40
CA HIS A 160 12.28 6.39 -1.63
C HIS A 160 12.00 5.09 -2.39
N LEU A 161 12.76 4.84 -3.45
CA LEU A 161 12.60 3.69 -4.32
C LEU A 161 13.92 2.94 -4.49
N VAL A 162 13.80 1.65 -4.77
CA VAL A 162 14.90 0.79 -5.21
C VAL A 162 14.51 0.09 -6.51
N LYS A 163 15.45 0.02 -7.45
CA LYS A 163 15.31 -0.69 -8.72
C LYS A 163 15.63 -2.16 -8.51
N GLY A 164 14.72 -3.04 -8.90
CA GLY A 164 14.95 -4.47 -8.97
C GLY A 164 15.77 -4.87 -10.19
N ASP A 165 16.22 -6.13 -10.21
CA ASP A 165 17.00 -6.71 -11.32
C ASP A 165 16.17 -6.80 -12.62
N ASP A 166 14.84 -6.88 -12.48
CA ASP A 166 13.85 -6.81 -13.58
C ASP A 166 13.68 -5.39 -14.15
N GLY A 167 14.39 -4.42 -13.57
CA GLY A 167 14.35 -3.01 -13.93
C GLY A 167 13.13 -2.26 -13.37
N VAL A 168 12.28 -2.90 -12.58
CA VAL A 168 11.09 -2.30 -11.97
C VAL A 168 11.48 -1.55 -10.70
N TRP A 169 10.93 -0.35 -10.53
CA TRP A 169 11.11 0.43 -9.30
C TRP A 169 10.06 0.07 -8.26
N THR A 170 10.50 -0.12 -7.02
CA THR A 170 9.65 -0.50 -5.88
C THR A 170 9.81 0.46 -4.72
N ILE A 171 8.79 0.58 -3.87
CA ILE A 171 8.72 1.57 -2.79
C ILE A 171 9.36 1.05 -1.50
N LEU A 172 10.31 1.82 -0.95
CA LEU A 172 10.93 1.59 0.36
C LEU A 172 10.10 2.23 1.48
N LEU A 173 8.88 1.73 1.67
CA LEU A 173 7.97 2.25 2.68
C LEU A 173 8.47 1.93 4.10
N LYS A 174 8.78 2.96 4.90
CA LYS A 174 9.10 2.86 6.34
C LYS A 174 10.09 1.72 6.68
N GLU A 175 11.13 1.52 5.86
CA GLU A 175 12.07 0.39 5.98
C GLU A 175 12.61 0.19 7.41
N LYS A 176 13.09 1.28 8.03
CA LYS A 176 13.62 1.24 9.40
C LYS A 176 12.58 0.75 10.41
N ALA A 177 11.31 1.11 10.24
CA ALA A 177 10.23 0.70 11.14
C ALA A 177 9.92 -0.80 10.98
N PHE A 178 9.81 -1.31 9.75
CA PHE A 178 9.59 -2.74 9.51
C PHE A 178 10.78 -3.58 9.98
N ARG A 179 12.02 -3.15 9.71
CA ARG A 179 13.22 -3.85 10.19
C ARG A 179 13.31 -3.86 11.71
N SER A 180 12.99 -2.74 12.37
CA SER A 180 12.94 -2.66 13.83
C SER A 180 11.84 -3.57 14.41
N ALA A 181 10.65 -3.55 13.81
CA ALA A 181 9.55 -4.44 14.19
C ALA A 181 9.95 -5.92 14.05
N ARG A 182 10.59 -6.30 12.94
CA ARG A 182 11.14 -7.65 12.75
C ARG A 182 12.09 -8.05 13.87
N ARG A 183 13.11 -7.24 14.15
CA ARG A 183 14.09 -7.51 15.23
C ARG A 183 13.41 -7.66 16.59
N LYS A 184 12.40 -6.82 16.88
CA LYS A 184 11.60 -6.92 18.11
C LYS A 184 10.86 -8.25 18.18
N THR A 185 10.18 -8.66 17.10
CA THR A 185 9.45 -9.92 17.03
C THR A 185 10.39 -11.13 17.16
N GLU A 186 11.57 -11.09 16.53
CA GLU A 186 12.61 -12.13 16.68
C GLU A 186 13.11 -12.24 18.12
N LYS A 187 13.37 -11.11 18.80
CA LYS A 187 13.76 -11.08 20.21
C LYS A 187 12.67 -11.66 21.11
N ASN A 188 11.41 -11.30 20.86
CA ASN A 188 10.27 -11.83 21.61
C ASN A 188 10.11 -13.34 21.42
N LEU A 189 10.28 -13.85 20.20
CA LEU A 189 10.23 -15.28 19.92
C LEU A 189 11.30 -16.04 20.72
N LYS A 190 12.54 -15.54 20.73
CA LYS A 190 13.62 -16.11 21.55
C LYS A 190 13.28 -16.13 23.04
N LYS A 191 12.70 -15.03 23.56
CA LYS A 191 12.27 -14.95 24.97
C LYS A 191 11.20 -15.99 25.31
N ILE A 192 10.20 -16.18 24.43
CA ILE A 192 9.16 -17.20 24.62
C ILE A 192 9.76 -18.60 24.63
N GLN A 193 10.67 -18.91 23.70
CA GLN A 193 11.36 -20.20 23.66
C GLN A 193 12.15 -20.48 24.95
N GLN A 194 12.87 -19.48 25.46
CA GLN A 194 13.60 -19.58 26.73
C GLN A 194 12.66 -19.80 27.93
N ASN A 195 11.54 -19.08 27.98
CA ASN A 195 10.54 -19.24 29.04
C ASN A 195 9.93 -20.64 29.02
N ILE A 196 9.62 -21.19 27.85
CA ILE A 196 9.12 -22.56 27.70
C ILE A 196 10.14 -23.57 28.21
N ALA A 197 11.43 -23.40 27.89
CA ALA A 197 12.49 -24.27 28.40
C ALA A 197 12.55 -24.25 29.94
N LYS A 198 12.46 -23.07 30.55
CA LYS A 198 12.43 -22.92 32.02
C LYS A 198 11.21 -23.59 32.64
N LEU A 199 10.03 -23.39 32.06
CA LEU A 199 8.78 -24.02 32.55
C LEU A 199 8.88 -25.56 32.52
N LYS A 200 9.52 -26.13 31.49
CA LYS A 200 9.75 -27.58 31.40
C LYS A 200 10.67 -28.08 32.54
N MET A 201 11.76 -27.36 32.83
CA MET A 201 12.68 -27.74 33.93
C MET A 201 11.99 -27.71 35.29
N LEU A 202 11.20 -26.67 35.57
CA LEU A 202 10.46 -26.55 36.84
C LEU A 202 9.45 -27.66 37.02
N ARG A 203 8.79 -28.09 35.94
CA ARG A 203 7.86 -29.24 36.00
C ARG A 203 8.60 -30.52 36.37
N THR A 204 9.79 -30.77 35.81
CA THR A 204 10.58 -31.98 36.13
C THR A 204 11.07 -32.02 37.58
N GLN A 205 11.33 -30.86 38.21
CA GLN A 205 11.80 -30.79 39.61
C GLN A 205 10.68 -30.92 40.66
N SER A 206 9.41 -30.83 40.24
CA SER A 206 8.26 -30.88 41.15
C SER A 206 7.69 -32.30 41.32
N PHE A 207 8.36 -33.31 40.77
CA PHE A 207 8.05 -34.73 40.88
C PHE A 207 9.24 -35.45 41.50
#